data_AF-A0A2M8X1P8-F1
#
_entry.id   AF-A0A2M8X1P8-F1
#
_cell.length_a   1.000
_cell.length_b   1.000
_cell.length_c   1.000
_cell.angle_alpha   90.00
_cell.angle_beta   90.00
_cell.angle_gamma   90.00
#
_symmetry.space_group_name_H-M   'P 1'
#
loop_
_entity.id
_entity.type
_entity.pdbx_description
1 polymer ?
#
loop_
_entity_poly.entity_id
_entity_poly.type
_entity_poly.pdbx_seq_one_letter_code
_entity_poly.pdbx_strand_id
1 'polypeptide(L)'
;MRPDLERNIPMTAHAHPAHDAATHAESPPSVDHLRFHRRHSHLAPTFGTDRFALRAEAFARFFGTPLFLGAQTLIVAAWISINVLGVAQFDPYPFILLNLAFSLQAAYAAPLILLAQTRQAARDKHHADADAQHREALAVASEQRQAIAAQNAAQVLELLQQNTLLTEQTRQLTARVEALTVEIHQRFVAQAARP
;
A
#
# COMPACT_ATOMS: atom_id res chain seq x y z
N MET A 1 21.50 -41.91 -60.41
CA MET A 1 22.75 -41.27 -59.94
C MET A 1 22.44 -39.78 -59.73
N ARG A 2 22.36 -39.34 -58.46
CA ARG A 2 22.42 -37.91 -58.06
C ARG A 2 23.83 -37.36 -58.37
N PRO A 3 24.15 -36.06 -58.20
CA PRO A 3 23.36 -34.80 -58.29
C PRO A 3 24.12 -33.67 -59.03
N ASP A 4 23.48 -32.57 -59.45
CA ASP A 4 24.15 -31.27 -59.70
C ASP A 4 23.11 -30.16 -59.40
N LEU A 5 23.20 -29.43 -58.27
CA LEU A 5 24.03 -28.23 -58.01
C LEU A 5 23.67 -27.03 -58.91
N GLU A 6 22.61 -26.30 -58.52
CA GLU A 6 22.71 -24.86 -58.21
C GLU A 6 21.36 -24.36 -57.68
N ARG A 7 21.25 -24.37 -56.35
CA ARG A 7 20.15 -23.73 -55.63
C ARG A 7 20.57 -22.28 -55.40
N ASN A 8 20.18 -21.39 -56.31
CA ASN A 8 20.33 -19.95 -56.11
C ASN A 8 19.27 -19.48 -55.11
N ILE A 9 19.61 -19.53 -53.82
CA ILE A 9 18.84 -18.90 -52.74
C ILE A 9 19.42 -17.49 -52.54
N PRO A 10 18.68 -16.40 -52.80
CA PRO A 10 19.08 -15.10 -52.28
C PRO A 10 18.97 -15.14 -50.75
N MET A 11 20.10 -14.94 -50.08
CA MET A 11 20.19 -14.76 -48.64
C MET A 11 19.57 -13.40 -48.27
N THR A 12 18.25 -13.30 -48.28
CA THR A 12 17.55 -12.17 -47.65
C THR A 12 17.56 -12.39 -46.15
N ALA A 13 18.35 -11.56 -45.48
CA ALA A 13 18.49 -11.49 -44.04
C ALA A 13 17.13 -11.61 -43.33
N HIS A 14 17.10 -12.47 -42.31
CA HIS A 14 16.07 -12.49 -41.30
C HIS A 14 15.88 -11.08 -40.71
N ALA A 15 14.79 -10.42 -41.08
CA ALA A 15 14.21 -9.34 -40.31
C ALA A 15 12.85 -9.83 -39.79
N HIS A 16 12.86 -10.28 -38.54
CA HIS A 16 11.66 -10.59 -37.75
C HIS A 16 11.00 -9.25 -37.38
N PRO A 17 9.79 -8.92 -37.84
CA PRO A 17 9.11 -7.69 -37.45
C PRO A 17 8.35 -7.95 -36.14
N ALA A 18 9.07 -8.14 -35.04
CA ALA A 18 8.46 -8.35 -33.73
C ALA A 18 9.36 -7.86 -32.58
N HIS A 19 9.90 -6.64 -32.71
CA HIS A 19 10.49 -5.96 -31.55
C HIS A 19 10.16 -4.47 -31.38
N ASP A 20 9.37 -3.87 -32.26
CA ASP A 20 9.05 -2.43 -32.16
C ASP A 20 7.72 -2.13 -31.45
N ALA A 21 7.06 -3.13 -30.86
CA ALA A 21 5.77 -2.98 -30.17
C ALA A 21 5.87 -2.91 -28.63
N ALA A 22 7.06 -2.69 -28.08
CA ALA A 22 7.28 -2.71 -26.63
C ALA A 22 8.19 -1.57 -26.16
N THR A 23 7.82 -0.30 -26.36
CA THR A 23 8.49 0.81 -25.62
C THR A 23 7.56 1.97 -25.23
N HIS A 24 6.25 1.77 -25.22
CA HIS A 24 5.33 2.63 -24.48
C HIS A 24 4.47 1.79 -23.54
N ALA A 25 5.12 0.98 -22.69
CA ALA A 25 4.51 0.60 -21.44
C ALA A 25 4.48 1.87 -20.59
N GLU A 26 3.39 2.63 -20.71
CA GLU A 26 3.03 3.74 -19.82
C GLU A 26 3.31 3.29 -18.39
N SER A 27 4.36 3.85 -17.78
CA SER A 27 4.65 3.58 -16.39
C SER A 27 3.39 3.95 -15.59
N PRO A 28 2.85 3.07 -14.72
CA PRO A 28 1.65 3.40 -13.98
C PRO A 28 1.87 4.74 -13.28
N PRO A 29 0.87 5.65 -13.29
CA PRO A 29 1.03 6.98 -12.71
C PRO A 29 1.57 6.82 -11.30
N SER A 30 2.66 7.51 -10.97
CA SER A 30 3.31 7.39 -9.67
C SER A 30 2.28 7.67 -8.57
N VAL A 31 1.82 6.61 -7.90
CA VAL A 31 0.81 6.73 -6.85
C VAL A 31 1.51 7.31 -5.63
N ASP A 32 1.22 8.56 -5.31
CA ASP A 32 1.73 9.20 -4.11
C ASP A 32 1.00 8.62 -2.89
N HIS A 33 1.57 7.56 -2.32
CA HIS A 33 1.06 6.89 -1.13
C HIS A 33 0.97 7.82 0.10
N LEU A 34 1.73 8.91 0.09
CA LEU A 34 1.72 9.93 1.14
C LEU A 34 0.84 11.13 0.81
N ARG A 35 0.03 11.09 -0.26
CA ARG A 35 -0.86 12.18 -0.70
C ARG A 35 -1.64 12.83 0.45
N PHE A 36 -2.23 12.01 1.30
CA PHE A 36 -3.05 12.48 2.42
C PHE A 36 -2.22 12.99 3.60
N HIS A 37 -1.05 12.38 3.86
CA HIS A 37 -0.10 12.89 4.85
C HIS A 37 0.61 14.17 4.39
N ARG A 38 0.80 14.38 3.08
CA ARG A 38 1.47 15.56 2.50
C ARG A 38 0.63 16.83 2.66
N ARG A 39 -0.71 16.70 2.62
CA ARG A 39 -1.59 17.83 2.97
C ARG A 39 -1.39 18.28 4.42
N HIS A 40 -0.93 17.40 5.31
CA HIS A 40 -0.60 17.74 6.70
C HIS A 40 0.93 17.83 6.95
N SER A 41 1.78 17.63 5.93
CA SER A 41 3.23 17.65 6.10
C SER A 41 3.81 19.05 6.31
N HIS A 42 3.08 20.09 5.94
CA HIS A 42 3.47 21.47 6.24
C HIS A 42 3.26 21.85 7.72
N LEU A 43 2.48 21.05 8.46
CA LEU A 43 2.34 21.13 9.91
C LEU A 43 3.33 20.18 10.63
N ALA A 44 4.08 19.38 9.87
CA ALA A 44 4.96 18.34 10.38
C ALA A 44 6.33 18.80 10.91
N PRO A 45 6.81 20.06 10.76
CA PRO A 45 7.89 20.53 11.61
C PRO A 45 7.28 21.41 12.71
N THR A 46 6.74 20.81 13.79
CA THR A 46 6.36 21.60 14.98
C THR A 46 7.60 22.04 15.77
N PHE A 47 8.69 21.30 15.64
CA PHE A 47 10.01 21.90 15.74
C PHE A 47 10.40 22.17 14.30
N GLY A 48 10.95 23.34 13.98
CA GLY A 48 11.67 23.46 12.71
C GLY A 48 12.74 22.36 12.62
N THR A 49 13.61 22.45 11.63
CA THR A 49 14.93 21.79 11.67
C THR A 49 15.83 22.39 12.77
N ASP A 50 15.26 22.56 13.96
CA ASP A 50 15.74 23.37 15.06
C ASP A 50 16.32 22.48 16.15
N ARG A 51 17.26 23.09 16.87
CA ARG A 51 17.98 22.51 18.00
C ARG A 51 17.04 22.00 19.12
N PHE A 52 15.78 22.45 19.16
CA PHE A 52 14.78 21.96 20.09
C PHE A 52 14.23 20.57 19.74
N ALA A 53 14.06 20.23 18.46
CA ALA A 53 13.62 18.90 18.04
C ALA A 53 14.63 17.83 18.46
N LEU A 54 15.90 18.10 18.14
CA LEU A 54 17.02 17.22 18.46
C LEU A 54 17.19 17.03 19.97
N ARG A 55 17.01 18.09 20.75
CA ARG A 55 17.02 18.00 22.22
C ARG A 55 15.83 17.20 22.74
N ALA A 56 14.62 17.45 22.23
CA ALA A 56 13.43 16.71 22.64
C ALA A 56 13.57 15.21 22.33
N GLU A 57 14.13 14.86 21.17
CA GLU A 57 14.42 13.47 20.81
C GLU A 57 15.47 12.84 21.72
N ALA A 58 16.56 13.56 22.03
CA ALA A 58 17.56 13.10 22.98
C ALA A 58 16.98 12.88 24.39
N PHE A 59 16.14 13.81 24.88
CA PHE A 59 15.41 13.66 26.14
C PHE A 59 14.48 12.45 26.12
N ALA A 60 13.67 12.28 25.06
CA ALA A 60 12.75 11.14 24.93
C ALA A 60 13.50 9.80 24.98
N ARG A 61 14.63 9.68 24.27
CA ARG A 61 15.47 8.48 24.27
C ARG A 61 16.12 8.24 25.64
N PHE A 62 16.53 9.29 26.33
CA PHE A 62 17.13 9.20 27.65
C PHE A 62 16.14 8.72 28.73
N PHE A 63 14.94 9.32 28.79
CA PHE A 63 13.89 8.93 29.74
C PHE A 63 13.26 7.57 29.44
N GLY A 64 13.31 7.09 28.19
CA GLY A 64 12.80 5.77 27.80
C GLY A 64 13.71 4.59 28.13
N THR A 65 14.93 4.83 28.63
CA THR A 65 15.93 3.78 28.92
C THR A 65 15.94 3.45 30.42
N PRO A 66 16.00 2.17 30.84
CA PRO A 66 16.07 1.80 32.28
C PRO A 66 17.31 2.35 32.99
N LEU A 67 18.32 2.78 32.24
CA LEU A 67 19.53 3.42 32.73
C LEU A 67 19.25 4.74 33.47
N PHE A 68 18.22 5.50 33.06
CA PHE A 68 17.86 6.75 33.74
C PHE A 68 17.44 6.50 35.20
N LEU A 69 16.58 5.51 35.42
CA LEU A 69 16.14 5.14 36.76
C LEU A 69 17.34 4.67 37.61
N GLY A 70 18.21 3.82 37.05
CA GLY A 70 19.41 3.36 37.75
C GLY A 70 20.37 4.49 38.15
N ALA A 71 20.64 5.43 37.23
CA ALA A 71 21.48 6.59 37.51
C ALA A 71 20.86 7.51 38.57
N GLN A 72 19.55 7.78 38.49
CA GLN A 72 18.84 8.57 39.50
C GLN A 72 18.91 7.93 40.89
N THR A 73 18.66 6.62 40.99
CA THR A 73 18.76 5.89 42.26
C THR A 73 20.19 5.92 42.83
N LEU A 74 21.21 5.77 41.97
CA LEU A 74 22.60 5.85 42.40
C LEU A 74 22.95 7.23 42.97
N ILE A 75 22.50 8.31 42.34
CA ILE A 75 22.72 9.68 42.81
C ILE A 75 22.09 9.88 44.18
N VAL A 76 20.84 9.44 44.36
CA VAL A 76 20.13 9.53 45.64
C VAL A 76 20.82 8.70 46.73
N ALA A 77 21.20 7.47 46.41
CA ALA A 77 21.90 6.58 47.33
C ALA A 77 23.27 7.15 47.74
N ALA A 78 24.03 7.73 46.79
CA ALA A 78 25.29 8.40 47.07
C ALA A 78 25.10 9.63 47.97
N TRP A 79 24.07 10.45 47.72
CA TRP A 79 23.74 11.60 48.56
C TRP A 79 23.43 11.20 50.01
N ILE A 80 22.57 10.20 50.19
CA ILE A 80 22.24 9.66 51.51
C ILE A 80 23.51 9.11 52.18
N SER A 81 24.32 8.34 51.46
CA SER A 81 25.56 7.74 52.00
C SER A 81 26.53 8.83 52.51
N ILE A 82 26.81 9.86 51.71
CA ILE A 82 27.73 10.94 52.08
C ILE A 82 27.27 11.66 53.36
N ASN A 83 25.96 11.93 53.49
CA ASN A 83 25.40 12.61 54.66
C ASN A 83 25.35 11.70 55.90
N VAL A 84 25.02 10.41 55.74
CA VAL A 84 24.96 9.44 56.85
C VAL A 84 26.36 9.09 57.38
N LEU A 85 27.35 8.94 56.49
CA LEU A 85 28.74 8.69 56.88
C LEU A 85 29.41 9.89 57.57
N GLY A 86 28.72 11.03 57.70
CA GLY A 86 29.22 12.20 58.41
C GLY A 86 30.39 12.90 57.72
N VAL A 87 30.68 12.55 56.47
CA VAL A 87 31.75 13.15 55.66
C VAL A 87 31.44 14.63 55.37
N ALA A 88 30.16 14.95 55.20
CA ALA A 88 29.67 16.31 55.24
C ALA A 88 28.20 16.34 55.69
N GLN A 89 27.89 17.07 56.78
CA GLN A 89 26.54 17.17 57.35
C GLN A 89 25.70 18.27 56.66
N PHE A 90 25.61 18.25 55.32
CA PHE A 90 24.86 19.25 54.58
C PHE A 90 23.34 19.06 54.71
N ASP A 91 22.86 17.83 54.92
CA ASP A 91 21.44 17.49 55.05
C ASP A 91 21.24 16.38 56.12
N PRO A 92 21.23 16.71 57.42
CA PRO A 92 20.98 15.75 58.49
C PRO A 92 19.58 15.14 58.41
N TYR A 93 19.41 13.93 58.94
CA TYR A 93 18.09 13.27 59.03
C TYR A 93 17.08 14.22 59.71
N PRO A 94 15.94 14.57 59.08
CA PRO A 94 15.18 13.82 58.06
C PRO A 94 15.36 14.24 56.57
N PHE A 95 16.54 14.71 56.15
CA PHE A 95 16.87 15.07 54.75
C PHE A 95 15.93 16.12 54.11
N ILE A 96 15.83 17.30 54.72
CA ILE A 96 14.91 18.36 54.29
C ILE A 96 15.22 18.87 52.89
N LEU A 97 16.50 18.98 52.53
CA LEU A 97 16.91 19.53 51.23
C LEU A 97 16.60 18.55 50.10
N LEU A 98 16.87 17.25 50.32
CA LEU A 98 16.51 16.20 49.38
C LEU A 98 15.00 16.16 49.16
N ASN A 99 14.21 16.23 50.24
CA ASN A 99 12.75 16.24 50.13
C ASN A 99 12.24 17.48 49.38
N LEU A 100 12.84 18.64 49.63
CA LEU A 100 12.48 19.89 48.95
C LEU A 100 12.80 19.81 47.45
N ALA A 101 13.96 19.26 47.09
CA ALA A 101 14.38 19.06 45.72
C ALA A 101 13.42 18.12 44.96
N PHE A 102 13.06 16.98 45.56
CA PHE A 102 12.08 16.05 44.98
C PHE A 102 10.68 16.67 44.83
N SER A 103 10.25 17.46 45.83
CA SER A 103 8.96 18.15 45.78
C SER A 103 8.92 19.15 44.62
N LEU A 104 10.00 19.93 44.44
CA LEU A 104 10.13 20.86 43.33
C LEU A 104 10.22 20.12 41.98
N GLN A 105 10.97 19.01 41.92
CA GLN A 105 11.09 18.17 40.73
C GLN A 105 9.72 17.68 40.27
N ALA A 106 8.89 17.15 41.18
CA ALA A 106 7.53 16.71 40.88
C ALA A 106 6.64 17.88 40.44
N ALA A 107 6.71 19.01 41.14
CA ALA A 107 5.90 20.20 40.85
C ALA A 107 6.15 20.78 39.46
N TYR A 108 7.40 20.75 38.97
CA TYR A 108 7.75 21.21 37.63
C TYR A 108 7.59 20.13 36.55
N ALA A 109 7.73 18.85 36.92
CA ALA A 109 7.52 17.75 35.98
C ALA A 109 6.07 17.67 35.50
N ALA A 110 5.08 17.82 36.39
CA ALA A 110 3.66 17.72 36.03
C ALA A 110 3.23 18.66 34.88
N PRO A 111 3.47 19.98 34.93
CA PRO A 111 3.11 20.89 33.84
C PRO A 111 3.93 20.66 32.57
N LEU A 112 5.22 20.28 32.69
CA LEU A 112 6.02 19.91 31.52
C LEU A 112 5.49 18.67 30.81
N ILE A 113 5.12 17.64 31.58
CA ILE A 113 4.51 16.42 31.07
C ILE A 113 3.19 16.74 30.40
N LEU A 114 2.35 17.59 31.00
CA LEU A 114 1.08 18.02 30.42
C LEU A 114 1.28 18.78 29.09
N LEU A 115 2.30 19.64 29.02
CA LEU A 115 2.64 20.34 27.78
C LEU A 115 3.17 19.38 26.70
N ALA A 116 3.93 18.36 27.08
CA ALA A 116 4.38 17.31 26.18
C ALA A 116 3.20 16.45 25.69
N GLN A 117 2.29 16.08 26.58
CA GLN A 117 1.09 15.27 26.28
C GLN A 117 0.10 16.03 25.40
N THR A 118 -0.21 17.29 25.68
CA THR A 118 -1.09 18.11 24.83
C THR A 118 -0.53 18.25 23.41
N ARG A 119 0.79 18.37 23.27
CA ARG A 119 1.46 18.37 21.96
C ARG A 119 1.45 17.00 21.28
N GLN A 120 1.63 15.92 22.03
CA GLN A 120 1.50 14.56 21.51
C GLN A 120 0.08 14.32 20.98
N ALA A 121 -0.94 14.66 21.76
CA ALA A 121 -2.35 14.49 21.40
C ALA A 121 -2.74 15.29 20.15
N ALA A 122 -2.20 16.50 19.97
CA ALA A 122 -2.41 17.27 18.74
C ALA A 122 -1.84 16.55 17.51
N ARG A 123 -0.62 15.98 17.61
CA ARG A 123 -0.02 15.18 16.53
C ARG A 123 -0.84 13.92 16.23
N ASP A 124 -1.19 13.18 17.27
CA ASP A 124 -1.94 11.93 17.12
C ASP A 124 -3.31 12.19 16.46
N LYS A 125 -3.96 13.32 16.78
CA LYS A 125 -5.20 13.75 16.12
C LYS A 125 -4.99 13.99 14.62
N HIS A 126 -3.94 14.71 14.23
CA HIS A 126 -3.66 14.97 12.82
C HIS A 126 -3.34 13.70 12.03
N HIS A 127 -2.59 12.77 12.63
CA HIS A 127 -2.35 11.45 12.04
C HIS A 127 -3.65 10.68 11.86
N ALA A 128 -4.51 10.65 12.88
CA ALA A 128 -5.81 9.99 12.82
C ALA A 128 -6.74 10.60 11.74
N ASP A 129 -6.74 11.92 11.58
CA ASP A 129 -7.53 12.60 10.55
C ASP A 129 -7.04 12.25 9.13
N ALA A 130 -5.72 12.21 8.91
CA ALA A 130 -5.14 11.79 7.63
C ALA A 130 -5.45 10.33 7.30
N ASP A 131 -5.35 9.44 8.30
CA ASP A 131 -5.68 8.02 8.16
C ASP A 131 -7.17 7.80 7.90
N ALA A 132 -8.05 8.61 8.49
CA ALA A 132 -9.48 8.58 8.19
C ALA A 132 -9.76 8.94 6.72
N GLN A 133 -9.18 10.05 6.23
CA GLN A 133 -9.31 10.45 4.82
C GLN A 133 -8.74 9.40 3.87
N HIS A 134 -7.61 8.78 4.23
CA HIS A 134 -7.03 7.71 3.42
C HIS A 134 -7.95 6.49 3.34
N ARG A 135 -8.53 6.06 4.46
CA ARG A 135 -9.49 4.95 4.51
C ARG A 135 -10.74 5.23 3.70
N GLU A 136 -11.29 6.44 3.76
CA GLU A 136 -12.43 6.84 2.93
C GLU A 136 -12.10 6.78 1.44
N ALA A 137 -10.94 7.32 1.04
CA ALA A 137 -10.52 7.28 -0.36
C ALA A 137 -10.30 5.86 -0.88
N LEU A 138 -9.76 4.96 -0.03
CA LEU A 138 -9.64 3.54 -0.36
C LEU A 138 -11.01 2.87 -0.51
N ALA A 139 -11.97 3.18 0.37
CA ALA A 139 -13.32 2.64 0.30
C ALA A 139 -14.00 3.02 -1.03
N VAL A 140 -13.97 4.32 -1.39
CA VAL A 140 -14.54 4.81 -2.66
C VAL A 140 -13.86 4.16 -3.87
N ALA A 141 -12.53 4.05 -3.86
CA ALA A 141 -11.80 3.39 -4.95
C ALA A 141 -12.13 1.89 -5.05
N SER A 142 -12.37 1.22 -3.92
CA SER A 142 -12.77 -0.19 -3.91
C SER A 142 -14.16 -0.40 -4.48
N GLU A 143 -15.11 0.48 -4.16
CA GLU A 143 -16.48 0.46 -4.67
C GLU A 143 -16.50 0.71 -6.18
N GLN A 144 -15.72 1.69 -6.66
CA GLN A 144 -15.56 1.94 -8.10
C GLN A 144 -14.99 0.72 -8.85
N ARG A 145 -13.97 0.07 -8.29
CA ARG A 145 -13.40 -1.16 -8.88
C ARG A 145 -14.41 -2.29 -8.93
N GLN A 146 -15.24 -2.46 -7.89
CA GLN A 146 -16.31 -3.45 -7.86
C GLN A 146 -17.39 -3.15 -8.90
N ALA A 147 -17.78 -1.89 -9.06
CA ALA A 147 -18.74 -1.47 -10.08
C ALA A 147 -18.23 -1.76 -11.51
N ILE A 148 -16.98 -1.42 -11.80
CA ILE A 148 -16.35 -1.72 -13.09
C ILE A 148 -16.25 -3.25 -13.31
N ALA A 149 -15.85 -4.00 -12.28
CA ALA A 149 -15.80 -5.47 -12.36
C ALA A 149 -17.16 -6.09 -12.64
N ALA A 150 -18.23 -5.57 -12.03
CA ALA A 150 -19.60 -6.01 -12.29
C ALA A 150 -20.06 -5.71 -13.72
N GLN A 151 -19.73 -4.53 -14.26
CA GLN A 151 -20.01 -4.17 -15.66
C GLN A 151 -19.27 -5.09 -16.63
N ASN A 152 -17.99 -5.34 -16.38
CA ASN A 152 -17.17 -6.25 -17.19
C ASN A 152 -17.74 -7.67 -17.15
N ALA A 153 -18.18 -8.15 -15.97
CA ALA A 153 -18.80 -9.46 -15.83
C ALA A 153 -20.10 -9.57 -16.63
N ALA A 154 -20.92 -8.51 -16.64
CA ALA A 154 -22.15 -8.46 -17.43
C ALA A 154 -21.85 -8.52 -18.95
N GLN A 155 -20.85 -7.76 -19.43
CA GLN A 155 -20.43 -7.82 -20.84
C GLN A 155 -19.93 -9.20 -21.24
N VAL A 156 -19.13 -9.87 -20.39
CA VAL A 156 -18.66 -11.22 -20.67
C VAL A 156 -19.83 -12.20 -20.81
N LEU A 157 -20.84 -12.11 -19.93
CA LEU A 157 -22.03 -12.94 -20.03
C LEU A 157 -22.81 -12.68 -21.33
N GLU A 158 -22.94 -11.42 -21.75
CA GLU A 158 -23.61 -11.07 -23.01
C GLU A 158 -22.86 -11.64 -24.24
N LEU A 159 -21.53 -11.51 -24.27
CA LEU A 159 -20.70 -12.10 -25.33
C LEU A 159 -20.82 -13.63 -25.37
N LEU A 160 -20.91 -14.29 -24.22
CA LEU A 160 -21.11 -15.74 -24.14
C LEU A 160 -22.49 -16.16 -24.67
N GLN A 161 -23.54 -15.40 -24.36
CA GLN A 161 -24.87 -15.64 -24.89
C GLN A 161 -24.91 -15.45 -26.42
N GLN A 162 -24.29 -14.39 -26.95
CA GLN A 162 -24.20 -14.17 -28.39
C GLN A 162 -23.46 -15.30 -29.11
N ASN A 163 -22.32 -15.76 -28.58
CA ASN A 163 -21.60 -16.91 -29.14
C ASN A 163 -22.47 -18.18 -29.15
N THR A 164 -23.23 -18.40 -28.08
CA THR A 164 -24.15 -19.53 -27.99
C THR A 164 -25.24 -19.44 -29.07
N LEU A 165 -25.83 -18.25 -29.27
CA LEU A 165 -26.85 -18.02 -30.30
C LEU A 165 -26.29 -18.22 -31.71
N LEU A 166 -25.10 -17.69 -32.00
CA LEU A 166 -24.44 -17.88 -33.30
C LEU A 166 -24.16 -19.37 -33.57
N THR A 167 -23.75 -20.10 -32.53
CA THR A 167 -23.53 -21.55 -32.62
C THR A 167 -24.83 -22.28 -32.96
N GLU A 168 -25.94 -21.91 -32.30
CA GLU A 168 -27.25 -22.50 -32.57
C GLU A 168 -27.78 -22.15 -33.97
N GLN A 169 -27.61 -20.91 -34.42
CA GLN A 169 -27.94 -20.49 -35.79
C GLN A 169 -27.12 -21.28 -36.82
N THR A 170 -25.83 -21.49 -36.57
CA THR A 170 -24.96 -22.30 -37.43
C THR A 170 -25.46 -23.73 -37.49
N ARG A 171 -25.85 -24.31 -36.34
CA ARG A 171 -26.44 -25.66 -36.27
C ARG A 171 -27.74 -25.75 -37.07
N GLN A 172 -28.64 -24.77 -36.93
CA GLN A 172 -29.91 -24.73 -37.68
C GLN A 172 -29.71 -24.59 -39.19
N LEU A 173 -28.80 -23.71 -39.62
CA LEU A 173 -28.47 -23.54 -41.04
C LEU A 173 -27.91 -24.83 -41.62
N THR A 174 -27.00 -25.49 -40.90
CA THR A 174 -26.43 -26.78 -41.31
C THR A 174 -27.52 -27.84 -41.46
N ALA A 175 -28.42 -27.96 -40.48
CA ALA A 175 -29.55 -28.90 -40.54
C ALA A 175 -30.51 -28.61 -41.71
N ARG A 176 -30.77 -27.33 -42.02
CA ARG A 176 -31.59 -26.95 -43.18
C ARG A 176 -30.92 -27.28 -44.51
N VAL A 177 -29.61 -27.04 -44.63
CA VAL A 177 -28.85 -27.40 -45.84
C VAL A 177 -28.87 -28.92 -46.04
N GLU A 178 -28.69 -29.69 -44.98
CA GLU A 178 -28.76 -31.16 -45.05
C GLU A 178 -30.16 -31.62 -45.50
N ALA A 179 -31.23 -31.10 -44.88
CA ALA A 179 -32.60 -31.42 -45.26
C ALA A 179 -32.91 -31.06 -46.71
N LEU A 180 -32.50 -29.87 -47.17
CA LEU A 180 -32.70 -29.42 -48.54
C LEU A 180 -31.91 -30.27 -49.53
N THR A 181 -30.69 -30.68 -49.17
CA THR A 181 -29.85 -31.58 -49.98
C THR A 181 -30.49 -32.96 -50.12
N VAL A 182 -31.05 -33.50 -49.04
CA VAL A 182 -31.78 -34.77 -49.06
C VAL A 182 -33.04 -34.65 -49.93
N GLU A 183 -33.81 -33.57 -49.80
CA GLU A 183 -35.01 -33.35 -50.62
C GLU A 183 -34.66 -33.27 -52.12
N ILE A 184 -33.60 -32.52 -52.47
CA ILE A 184 -33.10 -32.44 -53.84
C ILE A 184 -32.68 -33.82 -54.33
N HIS A 185 -31.89 -34.57 -53.56
CA HIS A 185 -31.44 -35.91 -53.94
C HIS A 185 -32.61 -36.86 -54.16
N GLN A 186 -33.62 -36.85 -53.29
CA GLN A 186 -34.84 -37.65 -53.43
C GLN A 186 -35.62 -37.28 -54.70
N ARG A 187 -35.79 -35.99 -55.01
CA ARG A 187 -36.47 -35.54 -56.24
C ARG A 187 -35.73 -36.00 -57.50
N PHE A 188 -34.40 -35.94 -57.51
CA PHE A 188 -33.59 -36.43 -58.63
C PHE A 188 -33.72 -37.95 -58.81
N VAL A 189 -33.64 -38.73 -57.74
CA VAL A 189 -33.83 -40.19 -57.81
C VAL A 189 -35.24 -40.55 -58.28
N ALA A 190 -36.27 -39.85 -57.80
CA ALA A 190 -37.65 -40.06 -58.22
C ALA A 190 -37.91 -39.68 -59.69
N GLN A 191 -37.20 -38.67 -60.23
CA GLN A 191 -37.24 -38.34 -61.65
C GLN A 191 -36.50 -39.38 -62.51
N ALA A 192 -35.36 -39.90 -62.03
CA ALA A 192 -34.57 -40.91 -62.75
C ALA A 192 -35.25 -42.31 -62.77
N ALA A 193 -36.18 -42.59 -61.85
CA ALA A 193 -36.91 -43.86 -61.76
C ALA A 193 -38.19 -43.92 -62.62
N ARG A 194 -38.52 -42.87 -63.40
CA ARG A 194 -39.62 -42.90 -64.37
C ARG A 194 -39.11 -43.41 -65.73
N PRO A 195 -39.62 -44.53 -66.26
CA PRO A 195 -39.19 -45.11 -67.53
C PRO A 195 -39.64 -44.27 -68.75
#